data_AF-A0A803NCS9-F1
#
_entry.id   AF-A0A803NCS9-F1
#
_cell.length_a   1.000
_cell.length_b   1.000
_cell.length_c   1.000
_cell.angle_alpha   90.00
_cell.angle_beta   90.00
_cell.angle_gamma   90.00
#
_symmetry.space_group_name_H-M   'P 1'
#
loop_
_entity.id
_entity.type
_entity.pdbx_description
1 polymer ?
#
loop_
_entity_poly.entity_id
_entity_poly.type
_entity_poly.pdbx_seq_one_letter_code
_entity_poly.pdbx_strand_id
1 'polypeptide(L)'
;MMAQEHAHSSAVERLLNCEVPLRAQYIRVLFREITRISNHSLALTTHAMDVGALTPFLWAFEEREKLLEFYERVPGARMHASFIRPGGVAQDLPLGLCRDIDSSTQQFASRIDELEEMSTGNRIWKQRLVDIGTVTAQQAKDWGFSGVMTVNGFASGLWARRNRMSSPGWSTVRQNRHRLSAIDGT
;
A
#
# COMPACT_ATOMS: atom_id res chain seq x y z
N MET A 1 -8.37 -0.90 -4.47
CA MET A 1 -9.20 -1.97 -5.09
C MET A 1 -8.38 -3.13 -5.67
N MET A 2 -7.30 -2.87 -6.40
CA MET A 2 -6.47 -3.90 -7.06
C MET A 2 -5.95 -5.00 -6.13
N ALA A 3 -5.77 -4.72 -4.84
CA ALA A 3 -5.36 -5.74 -3.87
C ALA A 3 -6.38 -6.89 -3.73
N GLN A 4 -7.69 -6.61 -3.88
CA GLN A 4 -8.75 -7.61 -3.84
C GLN A 4 -8.79 -8.41 -5.15
N GLU A 5 -8.70 -7.73 -6.30
CA GLU A 5 -8.59 -8.38 -7.62
C GLU A 5 -7.38 -9.32 -7.69
N HIS A 6 -6.25 -8.89 -7.11
CA HIS A 6 -5.05 -9.72 -7.01
C HIS A 6 -5.24 -10.95 -6.12
N ALA A 7 -5.93 -10.81 -4.97
CA ALA A 7 -6.21 -11.94 -4.10
C ALA A 7 -7.12 -12.97 -4.79
N HIS A 8 -8.15 -12.49 -5.50
CA HIS A 8 -9.03 -13.34 -6.30
C HIS A 8 -8.27 -14.05 -7.43
N SER A 9 -7.53 -13.29 -8.25
CA SER A 9 -6.77 -13.85 -9.37
C SER A 9 -5.70 -14.84 -8.90
N SER A 10 -5.01 -14.55 -7.79
CA SER A 10 -4.02 -15.47 -7.22
C SER A 10 -4.63 -16.76 -6.69
N ALA A 11 -5.88 -16.72 -6.20
CA ALA A 11 -6.60 -17.94 -5.78
C ALA A 11 -6.96 -18.81 -6.98
N VAL A 12 -7.47 -18.19 -8.06
CA VAL A 12 -7.80 -18.88 -9.31
C VAL A 12 -6.56 -19.47 -9.99
N GLU A 13 -5.47 -18.72 -10.06
CA GLU A 13 -4.19 -19.18 -10.63
C GLU A 13 -3.60 -20.38 -9.88
N ARG A 14 -3.73 -20.40 -8.55
CA ARG A 14 -3.31 -21.54 -7.71
C ARG A 14 -4.17 -22.77 -7.94
N LEU A 15 -5.47 -22.63 -8.21
CA LEU A 15 -6.35 -23.76 -8.52
C LEU A 15 -6.05 -24.34 -9.90
N LEU A 16 -5.72 -23.47 -10.87
CA LEU A 16 -5.41 -23.86 -12.25
C LEU A 16 -3.95 -24.26 -12.47
N ASN A 17 -3.08 -24.14 -11.45
CA ASN A 17 -1.64 -24.33 -11.55
C ASN A 17 -1.00 -23.56 -12.73
N CYS A 18 -1.48 -22.33 -12.99
CA CYS A 18 -0.96 -21.51 -14.09
C CYS A 18 0.19 -20.62 -13.59
N GLU A 19 1.22 -20.48 -14.41
CA GLU A 19 2.31 -19.53 -14.16
C GLU A 19 2.03 -18.20 -14.87
N VAL A 20 2.22 -17.10 -14.15
CA VAL A 20 2.02 -15.74 -14.67
C VAL A 20 3.36 -15.19 -15.18
N PRO A 21 3.41 -14.53 -16.36
CA PRO A 21 4.65 -13.96 -16.88
C PRO A 21 5.26 -12.91 -15.93
N LEU A 22 6.60 -12.84 -15.90
CA LEU A 22 7.35 -12.00 -14.96
C LEU A 22 6.96 -10.52 -15.01
N ARG A 23 6.72 -9.98 -16.22
CA ARG A 23 6.29 -8.59 -16.43
C ARG A 23 4.94 -8.30 -15.73
N ALA A 24 3.97 -9.20 -15.88
CA ALA A 24 2.66 -9.05 -15.25
C ALA A 24 2.75 -9.09 -13.71
N GLN A 25 3.68 -9.88 -13.16
CA GLN A 25 3.91 -9.91 -11.72
C GLN A 25 4.44 -8.56 -11.19
N TYR A 26 5.40 -7.94 -11.88
CA TYR A 26 5.89 -6.60 -11.49
C TYR A 26 4.81 -5.53 -11.57
N ILE A 27 3.99 -5.53 -12.63
CA ILE A 27 2.88 -4.59 -12.78
C ILE A 27 1.88 -4.76 -11.63
N ARG A 28 1.51 -6.00 -11.28
CA ARG A 28 0.63 -6.28 -10.13
C ARG A 28 1.20 -5.78 -8.81
N VAL A 29 2.51 -5.95 -8.61
CA VAL A 29 3.22 -5.46 -7.42
C VAL A 29 3.16 -3.93 -7.34
N LEU A 30 3.48 -3.25 -8.43
CA LEU A 30 3.49 -1.79 -8.53
C LEU A 30 2.12 -1.21 -8.17
N PHE A 31 1.05 -1.65 -8.84
CA PHE A 31 -0.30 -1.14 -8.57
C PHE A 31 -0.84 -1.53 -7.19
N ARG A 32 -0.39 -2.66 -6.64
CA ARG A 32 -0.76 -3.06 -5.27
C ARG A 32 -0.14 -2.13 -4.23
N GLU A 33 1.09 -1.66 -4.44
CA GLU A 33 1.71 -0.68 -3.54
C GLU A 33 1.12 0.72 -3.71
N ILE A 34 0.80 1.15 -4.94
CA ILE A 34 0.03 2.39 -5.16
C ILE A 34 -1.33 2.31 -4.44
N THR A 35 -2.04 1.18 -4.55
CA THR A 35 -3.29 0.94 -3.81
C THR A 35 -3.07 1.01 -2.31
N ARG A 36 -1.95 0.48 -1.80
CA ARG A 36 -1.62 0.50 -0.37
C ARG A 36 -1.45 1.93 0.13
N ILE A 37 -0.68 2.75 -0.61
CA ILE A 37 -0.46 4.17 -0.28
C ILE A 37 -1.80 4.91 -0.26
N SER A 38 -2.62 4.74 -1.30
CA SER A 38 -3.95 5.36 -1.37
C SER A 38 -4.87 4.94 -0.22
N ASN A 39 -4.87 3.65 0.15
CA ASN A 39 -5.67 3.15 1.27
C ASN A 39 -5.20 3.70 2.63
N HIS A 40 -3.89 3.77 2.87
CA HIS A 40 -3.35 4.33 4.12
C HIS A 40 -3.56 5.83 4.22
N SER A 41 -3.38 6.57 3.11
CA SER A 41 -3.68 8.00 3.04
C SER A 41 -5.13 8.26 3.43
N LEU A 42 -6.08 7.51 2.85
CA LEU A 42 -7.49 7.63 3.22
C LEU A 42 -7.72 7.28 4.70
N ALA A 43 -7.19 6.14 5.18
CA ALA A 43 -7.41 5.71 6.55
C ALA A 43 -6.88 6.70 7.60
N LEU A 44 -5.69 7.27 7.37
CA LEU A 44 -5.09 8.26 8.27
C LEU A 44 -5.87 9.56 8.28
N THR A 45 -6.30 10.03 7.10
CA THR A 45 -6.96 11.33 6.98
C THR A 45 -8.42 11.33 7.40
N THR A 46 -9.16 10.25 7.15
CA THR A 46 -10.53 10.12 7.70
C THR A 46 -10.49 9.99 9.21
N HIS A 47 -9.53 9.22 9.75
CA HIS A 47 -9.32 9.16 11.19
C HIS A 47 -8.94 10.54 11.77
N ALA A 48 -8.12 11.31 11.06
CA ALA A 48 -7.79 12.66 11.47
C ALA A 48 -9.01 13.59 11.50
N MET A 49 -9.87 13.47 10.49
CA MET A 49 -11.15 14.19 10.42
C MET A 49 -12.06 13.82 11.60
N ASP A 50 -12.18 12.53 11.94
CA ASP A 50 -13.02 12.06 13.04
C ASP A 50 -12.55 12.58 14.41
N VAL A 51 -11.22 12.78 14.57
CA VAL A 51 -10.64 13.41 15.77
C VAL A 51 -10.85 14.94 15.76
N GLY A 52 -11.09 15.54 14.59
CA GLY A 52 -11.40 16.96 14.41
C GLY A 52 -10.41 17.76 13.54
N ALA A 53 -9.40 17.11 12.95
CA ALA A 53 -8.42 17.75 12.08
C ALA A 53 -8.84 17.67 10.60
N LEU A 54 -9.35 18.78 10.06
CA LEU A 54 -9.87 18.84 8.68
C LEU A 54 -8.80 19.15 7.62
N THR A 55 -7.74 19.86 7.98
CA THR A 55 -6.72 20.30 7.02
C THR A 55 -5.90 19.15 6.41
N PRO A 56 -5.45 18.11 7.16
CA PRO A 56 -4.69 17.01 6.57
C PRO A 56 -5.50 16.24 5.53
N PHE A 57 -6.82 16.18 5.71
CA PHE A 57 -7.74 15.52 4.79
C PHE A 57 -7.72 16.16 3.41
N LEU A 58 -7.80 17.48 3.32
CA LEU A 58 -7.81 18.17 2.03
C LEU A 58 -6.48 17.98 1.28
N TRP A 59 -5.35 18.09 1.98
CA TRP A 59 -4.02 17.91 1.38
C TRP A 59 -3.81 16.49 0.85
N ALA A 60 -4.18 15.48 1.63
CA ALA A 60 -3.99 14.09 1.20
C ALA A 60 -4.95 13.69 0.06
N PHE A 61 -6.12 14.33 -0.04
CA PHE A 61 -7.04 14.10 -1.15
C PHE A 61 -6.53 14.66 -2.48
N GLU A 62 -5.77 15.77 -2.47
CA GLU A 62 -5.08 16.26 -3.66
C GLU A 62 -4.09 15.21 -4.18
N GLU A 63 -3.23 14.68 -3.30
CA GLU A 63 -2.27 13.63 -3.67
C GLU A 63 -2.98 12.34 -4.11
N ARG A 64 -4.11 12.03 -3.48
CA ARG A 64 -4.93 10.88 -3.88
C ARG A 64 -5.52 11.05 -5.28
N GLU A 65 -5.90 12.26 -5.69
CA GLU A 65 -6.40 12.51 -7.05
C GLU A 65 -5.31 12.28 -8.10
N LYS A 66 -4.06 12.69 -7.83
CA LYS A 66 -2.90 12.36 -8.70
C LYS A 66 -2.74 10.85 -8.86
N LEU A 67 -2.91 10.09 -7.76
CA LEU A 67 -2.88 8.64 -7.84
C LEU A 67 -4.05 8.10 -8.68
N LEU A 68 -5.25 8.65 -8.56
CA LEU A 68 -6.43 8.25 -9.36
C LEU A 68 -6.26 8.55 -10.85
N GLU A 69 -5.48 9.56 -11.23
CA GLU A 69 -5.12 9.81 -12.63
C GLU A 69 -4.35 8.61 -13.23
N PHE A 70 -3.46 7.98 -12.45
CA PHE A 70 -2.77 6.76 -12.90
C PHE A 70 -3.73 5.58 -13.11
N TYR A 71 -4.83 5.52 -12.34
CA TYR A 71 -5.91 4.55 -12.57
C TYR A 71 -6.72 4.89 -13.81
N GLU A 72 -6.95 6.16 -14.11
CA GLU A 72 -7.64 6.54 -15.33
C GLU A 72 -6.81 6.21 -16.57
N ARG A 73 -5.51 6.49 -16.56
CA ARG A 73 -4.63 6.26 -17.71
C ARG A 73 -4.42 4.80 -18.08
N VAL A 74 -4.47 3.88 -17.10
CA VAL A 74 -4.30 2.45 -17.39
C VAL A 74 -5.66 1.82 -17.67
N PRO A 75 -6.46 1.38 -16.68
CA PRO A 75 -7.77 0.74 -16.92
C PRO A 75 -8.88 1.63 -17.49
N GLY A 76 -8.70 2.95 -17.61
CA GLY A 76 -9.78 3.86 -18.07
C GLY A 76 -10.81 4.19 -17.00
N ALA A 77 -10.64 3.68 -15.79
CA ALA A 77 -11.57 3.86 -14.68
C ALA A 77 -10.83 4.24 -13.40
N ARG A 78 -11.34 5.27 -12.70
CA ARG A 78 -10.67 5.86 -11.54
C ARG A 78 -10.62 4.95 -10.31
N MET A 79 -11.70 4.21 -10.02
CA MET A 79 -11.76 3.33 -8.84
C MET A 79 -11.95 1.86 -9.21
N HIS A 80 -12.97 1.57 -10.03
CA HIS A 80 -13.34 0.21 -10.40
C HIS A 80 -12.71 -0.22 -11.72
N ALA A 81 -11.48 -0.73 -11.64
CA ALA A 81 -10.60 -0.89 -12.78
C ALA A 81 -10.62 -2.27 -13.49
N SER A 82 -10.99 -3.35 -12.82
CA SER A 82 -11.00 -4.72 -13.40
C SER A 82 -9.73 -5.03 -14.21
N PHE A 83 -8.59 -4.62 -13.66
CA PHE A 83 -7.30 -4.61 -14.35
C PHE A 83 -6.53 -5.90 -14.14
N ILE A 84 -6.56 -6.41 -12.90
CA ILE A 84 -5.93 -7.68 -12.56
C ILE A 84 -6.94 -8.79 -12.83
N ARG A 85 -6.62 -9.64 -13.80
CA ARG A 85 -7.45 -10.78 -14.20
C ARG A 85 -6.68 -12.08 -13.99
N PRO A 86 -7.37 -13.22 -13.77
CA PRO A 86 -6.71 -14.52 -13.73
C PRO A 86 -5.87 -14.74 -14.99
N GLY A 87 -4.59 -15.08 -14.82
CA GLY A 87 -3.64 -15.25 -15.92
C GLY A 87 -2.73 -14.05 -16.20
N GLY A 88 -2.97 -12.90 -15.57
CA GLY A 88 -2.04 -11.77 -15.62
C GLY A 88 -2.70 -10.40 -15.45
N VAL A 89 -2.64 -9.60 -16.50
CA VAL A 89 -3.09 -8.21 -16.52
C VAL A 89 -3.89 -8.00 -17.80
N ALA A 90 -4.94 -7.17 -17.75
CA ALA A 90 -5.80 -6.91 -18.90
C ALA A 90 -5.08 -6.22 -20.06
N GLN A 91 -4.18 -5.27 -19.76
CA GLN A 91 -3.43 -4.48 -20.75
C GLN A 91 -2.07 -4.05 -20.18
N ASP A 92 -1.12 -3.77 -21.07
CA ASP A 92 0.20 -3.28 -20.66
C ASP A 92 0.15 -1.78 -20.29
N LEU A 93 1.23 -1.30 -19.69
CA LEU A 93 1.38 0.10 -19.29
C LEU A 93 1.55 1.02 -20.52
N PRO A 94 0.89 2.19 -20.55
CA PRO A 94 1.16 3.19 -21.57
C PRO A 94 2.58 3.77 -21.42
N LEU A 95 3.15 4.21 -22.54
CA LEU A 95 4.49 4.81 -22.57
C LEU A 95 4.51 6.10 -21.74
N GLY A 96 5.54 6.28 -20.91
CA GLY A 96 5.72 7.47 -20.06
C GLY A 96 5.21 7.33 -18.63
N LEU A 97 4.27 6.43 -18.35
CA LEU A 97 3.66 6.32 -17.01
C LEU A 97 4.67 6.06 -15.89
N CYS A 98 5.69 5.24 -16.14
CA CYS A 98 6.71 4.93 -15.13
C CYS A 98 7.48 6.17 -14.67
N ARG A 99 7.70 7.16 -15.55
CA ARG A 99 8.37 8.41 -15.20
C ARG A 99 7.48 9.31 -14.35
N ASP A 100 6.19 9.34 -14.66
CA ASP A 100 5.20 10.12 -13.92
C ASP A 100 4.96 9.54 -12.52
N ILE A 101 4.98 8.21 -12.38
CA ILE A 101 4.91 7.55 -11.07
C ILE A 101 6.15 7.88 -10.23
N ASP A 102 7.34 7.91 -10.84
CA ASP A 102 8.58 8.24 -10.14
C ASP A 102 8.60 9.68 -9.63
N SER A 103 8.23 10.65 -10.48
CA SER A 103 8.14 12.06 -10.10
C SER A 103 7.09 12.30 -9.01
N SER A 104 5.92 11.65 -9.11
CA SER A 104 4.88 11.72 -8.08
C SER A 104 5.36 11.13 -6.75
N THR A 105 6.12 10.03 -6.77
CA THR A 105 6.65 9.40 -5.55
C THR A 105 7.64 10.31 -4.83
N GLN A 106 8.49 11.05 -5.57
CA GLN A 106 9.43 12.01 -4.98
C GLN A 106 8.72 13.15 -4.26
N GLN A 107 7.65 13.68 -4.87
CA GLN A 107 6.83 14.74 -4.24
C GLN A 107 6.02 14.21 -3.06
N PHE A 108 5.59 12.95 -3.10
CA PHE A 108 4.78 12.37 -2.03
C PHE A 108 5.55 12.26 -0.70
N ALA A 109 6.88 12.11 -0.74
CA ALA A 109 7.71 12.05 0.46
C ALA A 109 7.59 13.33 1.30
N SER A 110 7.78 14.50 0.69
CA SER A 110 7.66 15.78 1.41
C SER A 110 6.25 16.02 1.94
N ARG A 111 5.21 15.54 1.23
CA ARG A 111 3.82 15.63 1.69
C ARG A 111 3.54 14.76 2.91
N ILE A 112 4.18 13.60 3.03
CA ILE A 112 4.08 12.78 4.23
C ILE A 112 4.70 13.52 5.42
N ASP A 113 5.86 14.15 5.23
CA ASP A 113 6.54 14.90 6.30
C ASP A 113 5.66 16.05 6.82
N GLU A 114 5.03 16.81 5.91
CA GLU A 114 4.06 17.86 6.26
C GLU A 114 2.84 17.32 7.05
N LEU A 115 2.32 16.15 6.67
CA LEU A 115 1.21 15.49 7.38
C LEU A 115 1.63 14.98 8.76
N GLU A 116 2.87 14.48 8.88
CA GLU A 116 3.44 14.00 10.13
C GLU A 116 3.69 15.15 11.11
N GLU A 117 4.23 16.27 10.64
CA GLU A 117 4.49 17.46 11.45
C GLU A 117 3.20 17.96 12.12
N MET A 118 2.11 18.01 11.36
CA MET A 118 0.79 18.47 11.85
C MET A 118 0.15 17.50 12.86
N SER A 119 0.44 16.20 12.77
CA SER A 119 -0.24 15.17 13.55
C SER A 119 0.60 14.68 14.72
N THR A 120 1.81 14.18 14.46
CA THR A 120 2.66 13.48 15.44
C THR A 120 3.20 14.43 16.52
N GLY A 121 3.45 15.69 16.18
CA GLY A 121 3.88 16.72 17.14
C GLY A 121 2.75 17.26 18.04
N ASN A 122 1.49 17.08 17.64
CA ASN A 122 0.37 17.77 18.27
C ASN A 122 -0.04 17.13 19.61
N ARG A 123 -0.12 17.95 20.67
CA ARG A 123 -0.56 17.51 22.00
C ARG A 123 -2.00 16.99 21.99
N ILE A 124 -2.89 17.64 21.24
CA ILE A 124 -4.32 17.26 21.16
C ILE A 124 -4.42 15.86 20.53
N TRP A 125 -3.64 15.61 19.49
CA TRP A 125 -3.56 14.31 18.82
C TRP A 125 -3.11 13.20 19.79
N LYS A 126 -2.04 13.43 20.54
CA LYS A 126 -1.55 12.47 21.55
C LYS A 126 -2.57 12.23 22.66
N GLN A 127 -3.19 13.28 23.20
CA GLN A 127 -4.21 13.17 24.25
C GLN A 127 -5.42 12.34 23.82
N ARG A 128 -5.72 12.30 22.52
CA ARG A 128 -6.87 11.58 21.96
C ARG A 128 -6.57 10.15 21.53
N LEU A 129 -5.30 9.72 21.48
CA LEU A 129 -4.92 8.44 20.89
C LEU A 129 -4.02 7.59 21.77
N VAL A 130 -3.24 8.21 22.66
CA VAL A 130 -2.41 7.49 23.62
C VAL A 130 -3.33 6.81 24.64
N ASP A 131 -3.05 5.54 24.91
CA ASP A 131 -3.80 4.66 25.85
C ASP A 131 -5.26 4.36 25.48
N ILE A 132 -5.66 4.57 24.22
CA ILE A 132 -7.00 4.20 23.74
C ILE A 132 -6.94 2.93 22.90
N GLY A 133 -7.87 1.99 23.16
CA GLY A 133 -7.98 0.76 22.37
C GLY A 133 -6.80 -0.19 22.53
N THR A 134 -6.25 -0.28 23.74
CA THR A 134 -5.14 -1.19 24.05
C THR A 134 -5.61 -2.65 23.94
N VAL A 135 -4.93 -3.42 23.10
CA VAL A 135 -5.23 -4.83 22.86
C VAL A 135 -3.99 -5.66 23.17
N THR A 136 -4.15 -6.70 23.99
CA THR A 136 -3.04 -7.62 24.29
C THR A 136 -2.78 -8.56 23.10
N ALA A 137 -1.54 -9.05 22.97
CA ALA A 137 -1.18 -9.97 21.90
C ALA A 137 -2.00 -11.28 21.92
N GLN A 138 -2.47 -11.72 23.09
CA GLN A 138 -3.30 -12.90 23.23
C GLN A 138 -4.72 -12.64 22.72
N GLN A 139 -5.35 -11.54 23.13
CA GLN A 139 -6.66 -11.12 22.62
C GLN A 139 -6.65 -10.93 21.10
N ALA A 140 -5.58 -10.33 20.56
CA ALA A 140 -5.45 -10.15 19.11
C ALA A 140 -5.44 -11.48 18.34
N LYS A 141 -4.86 -12.54 18.92
CA LYS A 141 -4.89 -13.89 18.33
C LYS A 141 -6.26 -14.54 18.47
N ASP A 142 -6.84 -14.48 19.67
CA ASP A 142 -8.11 -15.13 19.99
C ASP A 142 -9.26 -14.54 19.16
N TRP A 143 -9.22 -13.22 18.87
CA TRP A 143 -10.21 -12.52 18.05
C TRP A 143 -9.87 -12.51 16.55
N GLY A 144 -8.75 -13.11 16.14
CA GLY A 144 -8.38 -13.22 14.72
C GLY A 144 -7.99 -11.90 14.04
N PHE A 145 -7.44 -10.93 14.79
CA PHE A 145 -6.97 -9.67 14.22
C PHE A 145 -5.82 -9.90 13.24
N SER A 146 -5.82 -9.12 12.14
CA SER A 146 -4.80 -9.19 11.10
C SER A 146 -4.37 -7.80 10.63
N GLY A 147 -3.21 -7.71 9.98
CA GLY A 147 -2.70 -6.47 9.42
C GLY A 147 -2.15 -5.53 10.49
N VAL A 148 -2.49 -4.24 10.43
CA VAL A 148 -1.94 -3.19 11.31
C VAL A 148 -2.31 -3.43 12.78
N MET A 149 -3.49 -4.01 13.03
CA MET A 149 -3.98 -4.28 14.39
C MET A 149 -3.17 -5.34 15.14
N THR A 150 -2.45 -6.22 14.44
CA THR A 150 -1.57 -7.22 15.06
C THR A 150 -0.15 -6.67 15.31
N VAL A 151 0.21 -5.54 14.70
CA VAL A 151 1.56 -4.98 14.71
C VAL A 151 1.78 -4.03 15.90
N ASN A 152 0.72 -3.43 16.46
CA ASN A 152 0.80 -2.48 17.57
C ASN A 152 0.97 -3.11 18.97
N GLY A 153 1.37 -4.38 19.06
CA GLY A 153 1.73 -5.00 20.34
C GLY A 153 2.88 -5.98 20.16
N PHE A 154 4.13 -5.52 20.35
CA PHE A 154 5.30 -6.34 20.75
C PHE A 154 5.59 -7.66 20.00
N ALA A 155 5.03 -7.88 18.82
CA ALA A 155 5.25 -9.09 18.04
C ALA A 155 6.11 -8.80 16.82
N SER A 156 7.36 -8.42 17.07
CA SER A 156 8.46 -8.44 16.10
C SER A 156 8.69 -9.80 15.43
N GLY A 157 7.96 -10.86 15.84
CA GLY A 157 8.01 -12.20 15.24
C GLY A 157 6.82 -12.60 14.34
N LEU A 158 5.66 -11.95 14.41
CA LEU A 158 4.44 -12.37 13.68
C LEU A 158 4.20 -11.57 12.39
N TRP A 159 5.28 -11.27 11.68
CA TRP A 159 5.41 -11.23 10.22
C TRP A 159 4.17 -10.86 9.40
N ALA A 160 4.25 -9.70 8.72
CA ALA A 160 3.41 -9.37 7.57
C ALA A 160 3.29 -10.58 6.63
N ARG A 161 2.06 -10.95 6.22
CA ARG A 161 1.80 -12.02 5.23
C ARG A 161 2.64 -11.86 3.96
N ARG A 162 3.01 -10.60 3.64
CA ARG A 162 3.95 -10.19 2.59
C ARG A 162 5.28 -10.94 2.65
N ASN A 163 5.84 -11.07 3.85
CA ASN A 163 7.14 -11.68 4.02
C ASN A 163 6.99 -13.22 3.93
N ARG A 164 5.89 -13.79 4.47
CA ARG A 164 5.67 -15.25 4.67
C ARG A 164 5.29 -16.02 3.40
N MET A 165 4.69 -15.33 2.43
CA MET A 165 4.23 -15.94 1.18
C MET A 165 4.82 -15.14 0.03
N SER A 166 6.05 -15.46 -0.38
CA SER A 166 6.69 -14.83 -1.52
C SER A 166 5.96 -15.23 -2.79
N SER A 167 5.10 -14.36 -3.32
CA SER A 167 4.77 -14.44 -4.75
C SER A 167 6.06 -14.20 -5.54
N PRO A 168 6.31 -14.87 -6.68
CA PRO A 168 7.61 -14.87 -7.33
C PRO A 168 8.16 -13.47 -7.68
N GLY A 169 7.28 -12.51 -8.00
CA GLY A 169 7.66 -11.11 -8.24
C GLY A 169 8.19 -10.36 -7.03
N TRP A 170 7.77 -10.73 -5.80
CA TRP A 170 8.22 -10.08 -4.56
C TRP A 170 9.60 -10.55 -4.11
N SER A 171 9.94 -11.82 -4.32
CA SER A 171 11.28 -12.35 -4.03
C SER A 171 12.35 -11.63 -4.84
N THR A 172 12.06 -11.29 -6.10
CA THR A 172 13.01 -10.60 -6.99
C THR A 172 13.18 -9.12 -6.64
N VAL A 173 12.10 -8.40 -6.31
CA VAL A 173 12.20 -7.01 -5.79
C VAL A 173 13.04 -6.96 -4.51
N ARG A 174 12.90 -7.96 -3.63
CA ARG A 174 13.68 -8.06 -2.40
C ARG A 174 15.17 -8.34 -2.65
N GLN A 175 15.50 -9.25 -3.59
CA GLN A 175 16.89 -9.49 -4.01
C GLN A 175 17.54 -8.23 -4.60
N ASN A 176 16.80 -7.43 -5.37
CA ASN A 176 17.30 -6.19 -5.94
C ASN A 176 17.48 -5.06 -4.91
N ARG A 177 16.70 -5.04 -3.82
CA ARG A 177 16.91 -4.09 -2.70
C ARG A 177 18.28 -4.27 -2.04
N HIS A 178 18.76 -5.52 -1.94
CA HIS A 178 20.11 -5.82 -1.42
C HIS A 178 21.24 -5.45 -2.40
N ARG A 179 20.98 -5.43 -3.71
CA ARG A 179 21.95 -4.95 -4.72
C ARG A 179 22.05 -3.44 -4.77
N LEU A 180 20.93 -2.72 -4.63
CA LEU A 180 20.94 -1.25 -4.60
C LEU A 180 21.63 -0.70 -3.34
N SER A 181 21.40 -1.32 -2.17
CA SER A 181 22.13 -0.97 -0.94
C SER A 181 23.63 -1.29 -0.97
N ALA A 182 24.11 -2.06 -1.95
CA ALA A 182 25.53 -2.36 -2.13
C ALA A 182 26.23 -1.36 -3.08
N ILE A 183 25.47 -0.53 -3.81
CA ILE A 183 26.00 0.50 -4.72
C ILE A 183 26.16 1.83 -3.97
N ASP A 184 25.33 2.10 -2.97
CA ASP A 184 25.42 3.31 -2.12
C ASP A 184 26.47 3.17 -0.97
N GLY A 185 27.32 2.14 -1.02
CA GLY A 185 28.27 1.76 0.02
C GLY A 185 29.76 1.87 -0.36
N THR A 186 30.10 2.56 -1.45
CA THR A 186 31.46 2.88 -1.89
C THR A 186 31.53 4.33 -2.34
#